data_AF-A0A519ZIK3-F1
#
_entry.id   AF-A0A519ZIK3-F1
#
_cell.length_a   1.000
_cell.length_b   1.000
_cell.length_c   1.000
_cell.angle_alpha   90.00
_cell.angle_beta   90.00
_cell.angle_gamma   90.00
#
_symmetry.space_group_name_H-M   'P 1'
#
loop_
_entity.id
_entity.type
_entity.pdbx_description
1 polymer ?
#
loop_
_entity_poly.entity_id
_entity_poly.type
_entity_poly.pdbx_seq_one_letter_code
_entity_poly.pdbx_strand_id
1 'polypeptide(L)'
;MKQYAAGVTAAQLATVATTLPVTSIRTADYILQLSDAGCLVPVASSSAVTITVPSHADVAFVVGTTLYVAQDGTGQVTIAAASGVVVQTADGYNVAGQWQEVALHKRDLNTWVLKGGVR
;
A
#
# COMPACT_ATOMS: atom_id res chain seq x y z
N MET A 1 7.72 23.89 -36.03
CA MET A 1 6.43 23.73 -35.31
C MET A 1 6.50 22.45 -34.51
N LYS A 2 6.26 22.54 -33.20
CA LYS A 2 6.27 21.42 -32.25
C LYS A 2 5.10 20.48 -32.55
N GLN A 3 5.35 19.19 -32.74
CA GLN A 3 4.30 18.17 -32.71
C GLN A 3 4.18 17.64 -31.27
N TYR A 4 2.99 17.72 -30.70
CA TYR A 4 2.60 17.06 -29.45
C TYR A 4 1.72 15.84 -29.77
N ALA A 5 1.86 14.78 -28.96
CA ALA A 5 0.97 13.64 -28.76
C ALA A 5 0.93 12.50 -29.80
N ALA A 6 1.69 11.42 -29.54
CA ALA A 6 1.17 10.08 -29.77
C ALA A 6 0.07 9.85 -28.71
N GLY A 7 -1.19 10.06 -29.10
CA GLY A 7 -2.33 9.91 -28.19
C GLY A 7 -2.40 8.49 -27.61
N VAL A 8 -2.69 8.41 -26.31
CA VAL A 8 -3.00 7.14 -25.64
C VAL A 8 -4.22 6.55 -26.33
N THR A 9 -4.08 5.39 -26.98
CA THR A 9 -5.19 4.71 -27.67
C THR A 9 -6.29 4.34 -26.68
N ALA A 10 -7.53 4.16 -27.14
CA ALA A 10 -8.63 3.68 -26.31
C ALA A 10 -8.31 2.34 -25.63
N ALA A 11 -7.50 1.49 -26.27
CA ALA A 11 -6.99 0.25 -25.67
C ALA A 11 -5.97 0.50 -24.55
N GLN A 12 -5.07 1.49 -24.71
CA GLN A 12 -4.14 1.94 -23.68
C GLN A 12 -4.83 2.69 -22.53
N LEU A 13 -5.96 3.36 -22.79
CA LEU A 13 -6.83 3.95 -21.77
C LEU A 13 -7.70 2.90 -21.07
N ALA A 14 -8.14 1.86 -21.77
CA ALA A 14 -8.88 0.74 -21.20
C ALA A 14 -8.01 -0.23 -20.37
N THR A 15 -6.68 -0.17 -20.52
CA THR A 15 -5.72 -0.86 -19.64
C THR A 15 -5.34 -0.04 -18.41
N VAL A 16 -5.74 1.23 -18.32
CA VAL A 16 -5.67 1.95 -17.05
C VAL A 16 -6.63 1.24 -16.10
N ALA A 17 -6.09 0.60 -15.07
CA ALA A 17 -6.91 -0.01 -14.03
C ALA A 17 -7.79 1.08 -13.40
N THR A 18 -9.09 1.05 -13.69
CA THR A 18 -10.10 1.95 -13.10
C THR A 18 -10.65 1.42 -11.79
N THR A 19 -10.24 0.21 -11.42
CA THR A 19 -10.65 -0.49 -10.21
C THR A 19 -9.43 -0.72 -9.32
N LEU A 20 -9.66 -0.76 -8.01
CA LEU A 20 -8.66 -1.18 -7.04
C LEU A 20 -8.81 -2.69 -6.81
N PRO A 21 -7.94 -3.54 -7.37
CA PRO A 21 -8.00 -4.98 -7.11
C PRO A 21 -7.76 -5.28 -5.63
N VAL A 22 -8.39 -6.32 -5.12
CA VAL A 22 -8.30 -6.75 -3.72
C VAL A 22 -7.51 -8.05 -3.66
N THR A 23 -6.49 -8.11 -2.79
CA THR A 23 -5.71 -9.34 -2.57
C THR A 23 -6.48 -10.33 -1.70
N SER A 24 -5.92 -11.52 -1.48
CA SER A 24 -6.43 -12.42 -0.45
C SER A 24 -6.35 -11.79 0.95
N ILE A 25 -7.31 -12.14 1.80
CA ILE A 25 -7.41 -11.66 3.19
C ILE A 25 -6.19 -12.10 4.00
N ARG A 26 -5.74 -11.21 4.90
CA ARG A 26 -4.74 -11.48 5.92
C ARG A 26 -5.41 -11.57 7.30
N THR A 27 -4.98 -12.52 8.11
CA THR A 27 -5.51 -12.74 9.48
C THR A 27 -4.40 -12.74 10.54
N ALA A 28 -3.14 -12.58 10.13
CA ALA A 28 -1.94 -12.57 10.96
C ALA A 28 -0.92 -11.58 10.40
N ASP A 29 0.21 -11.43 11.10
CA ASP A 29 1.34 -10.59 10.66
C ASP A 29 1.77 -10.91 9.22
N TYR A 30 2.12 -9.86 8.49
CA TYR A 30 2.38 -9.97 7.06
C TYR A 30 3.46 -9.00 6.59
N ILE A 31 4.34 -9.47 5.72
CA ILE A 31 5.33 -8.64 5.01
C ILE A 31 4.80 -8.44 3.59
N LEU A 32 4.62 -7.18 3.19
CA LEU A 32 4.11 -6.83 1.86
C LEU A 32 4.97 -7.44 0.75
N GLN A 33 4.33 -7.90 -0.32
CA GLN A 33 4.95 -8.56 -1.46
C GLN A 33 4.65 -7.80 -2.76
N LEU A 34 5.42 -8.07 -3.82
CA LEU A 34 5.20 -7.42 -5.13
C LEU A 34 3.78 -7.61 -5.68
N SER A 35 3.10 -8.70 -5.31
CA SER A 35 1.70 -8.97 -5.67
C SER A 35 0.70 -7.96 -5.10
N ASP A 36 1.09 -7.21 -4.07
CA ASP A 36 0.23 -6.24 -3.40
C ASP A 36 0.34 -4.84 -4.04
N ALA A 37 1.30 -4.64 -4.95
CA ALA A 37 1.49 -3.37 -5.62
C ALA A 37 0.25 -2.98 -6.43
N GLY A 38 -0.34 -1.83 -6.11
CA GLY A 38 -1.56 -1.36 -6.77
C GLY A 38 -2.84 -2.04 -6.28
N CYS A 39 -2.79 -2.84 -5.21
CA CYS A 39 -3.93 -3.57 -4.66
C CYS A 39 -4.34 -3.04 -3.27
N LEU A 40 -5.54 -3.43 -2.84
CA LEU A 40 -5.99 -3.38 -1.45
C LEU A 40 -5.67 -4.69 -0.75
N VAL A 41 -5.00 -4.61 0.40
CA VAL A 41 -4.71 -5.74 1.28
C VAL A 41 -5.69 -5.72 2.46
N PRO A 42 -6.75 -6.56 2.45
CA PRO A 42 -7.71 -6.63 3.54
C PRO A 42 -7.15 -7.43 4.72
N VAL A 43 -7.24 -6.86 5.93
CA VAL A 43 -6.78 -7.49 7.18
C VAL A 43 -7.99 -7.74 8.09
N ALA A 44 -8.44 -8.98 8.14
CA ALA A 44 -9.62 -9.41 8.89
C ALA A 44 -9.24 -10.24 10.13
N SER A 45 -8.36 -9.70 10.98
CA SER A 45 -7.99 -10.32 12.26
C SER A 45 -8.81 -9.75 13.42
N SER A 46 -9.15 -10.59 14.40
CA SER A 46 -9.70 -10.14 15.69
C SER A 46 -8.62 -9.78 16.71
N SER A 47 -7.35 -10.13 16.44
CA SER A 47 -6.19 -9.82 17.26
C SER A 47 -5.33 -8.74 16.61
N ALA A 48 -4.48 -8.08 17.39
CA ALA A 48 -3.53 -7.10 16.85
C ALA A 48 -2.59 -7.76 15.83
N VAL A 49 -2.36 -7.08 14.71
CA VAL A 49 -1.55 -7.55 13.59
C VAL A 49 -0.64 -6.45 13.08
N THR A 50 0.57 -6.82 12.71
CA THR A 50 1.58 -5.94 12.10
C THR A 50 1.73 -6.21 10.61
N ILE A 51 1.58 -5.17 9.81
CA ILE A 51 1.86 -5.19 8.37
C ILE A 51 3.19 -4.47 8.14
N THR A 52 4.19 -5.22 7.67
CA THR A 52 5.56 -4.74 7.53
C THR A 52 5.85 -4.32 6.08
N VAL A 53 6.35 -3.10 5.92
CA VAL A 53 6.93 -2.60 4.68
C VAL A 53 8.35 -3.17 4.56
N PRO A 54 8.63 -4.03 3.56
CA PRO A 54 9.93 -4.66 3.38
C PRO A 54 11.00 -3.68 2.87
N SER A 55 12.26 -4.06 3.04
CA SER A 55 13.38 -3.36 2.39
C SER A 55 13.29 -3.53 0.87
N HIS A 56 13.80 -2.54 0.11
CA HIS A 56 13.86 -2.67 -1.35
C HIS A 56 14.74 -3.83 -1.82
N ALA A 57 15.75 -4.21 -1.03
CA ALA A 57 16.65 -5.31 -1.36
C ALA A 57 15.91 -6.66 -1.33
N ASP A 58 14.97 -6.84 -0.40
CA ASP A 58 14.19 -8.08 -0.26
C ASP A 58 12.97 -8.09 -1.20
N VAL A 59 12.29 -6.95 -1.32
CA VAL A 59 11.09 -6.79 -2.15
C VAL A 59 11.17 -5.46 -2.90
N ALA A 60 11.62 -5.54 -4.15
CA ALA A 60 11.94 -4.39 -5.00
C ALA A 60 10.70 -3.70 -5.58
N PHE A 61 9.81 -3.17 -4.73
CA PHE A 61 8.73 -2.28 -5.20
C PHE A 61 9.32 -1.10 -5.96
N VAL A 62 8.75 -0.79 -7.14
CA VAL A 62 9.15 0.33 -8.00
C VAL A 62 8.78 1.65 -7.32
N VAL A 63 9.64 2.66 -7.42
CA VAL A 63 9.32 4.01 -6.89
C VAL A 63 8.08 4.55 -7.61
N GLY A 64 7.13 5.09 -6.85
CA GLY A 64 5.80 5.47 -7.34
C GLY A 64 4.72 4.42 -7.12
N THR A 65 5.05 3.19 -6.69
CA THR A 65 4.05 2.20 -6.26
C THR A 65 3.18 2.79 -5.15
N THR A 66 1.86 2.64 -5.32
CA THR A 66 0.88 2.85 -4.24
C THR A 66 0.16 1.54 -3.97
N LEU A 67 -0.04 1.20 -2.72
CA LEU A 67 -0.88 0.08 -2.27
C LEU A 67 -1.67 0.51 -1.04
N TYR A 68 -2.68 -0.28 -0.70
CA TYR A 68 -3.61 0.04 0.37
C TYR A 68 -3.70 -1.11 1.36
N VAL A 69 -3.93 -0.78 2.64
CA VAL A 69 -4.17 -1.75 3.71
C VAL A 69 -5.48 -1.37 4.39
N ALA A 70 -6.41 -2.31 4.48
CA ALA A 70 -7.69 -2.14 5.17
C ALA A 70 -7.72 -2.92 6.47
N GLN A 71 -8.22 -2.29 7.54
CA GLN A 71 -8.56 -2.99 8.77
C GLN A 71 -10.03 -3.43 8.72
N ASP A 72 -10.29 -4.63 8.20
CA ASP A 72 -11.64 -5.20 8.12
C ASP A 72 -12.05 -5.87 9.44
N GLY A 73 -11.06 -6.33 10.20
CA GLY A 73 -11.24 -6.98 11.50
C GLY A 73 -11.27 -5.99 12.66
N THR A 74 -11.62 -6.50 13.85
CA THR A 74 -11.64 -5.70 15.09
C THR A 74 -10.26 -5.54 15.73
N GLY A 75 -9.29 -6.37 15.34
CA GLY A 75 -7.91 -6.27 15.78
C GLY A 75 -7.21 -5.04 15.21
N GLN A 76 -6.41 -4.36 16.03
CA GLN A 76 -5.64 -3.19 15.60
C GLN A 76 -4.60 -3.60 14.54
N VAL A 77 -4.62 -2.91 13.39
CA VAL A 77 -3.60 -3.06 12.35
C VAL A 77 -2.54 -1.99 12.52
N THR A 78 -1.28 -2.40 12.60
CA THR A 78 -0.12 -1.50 12.76
C THR A 78 0.78 -1.62 11.54
N ILE A 79 1.17 -0.50 10.96
CA ILE A 79 2.16 -0.46 9.88
C ILE A 79 3.56 -0.36 10.48
N ALA A 80 4.45 -1.29 10.12
CA ALA A 80 5.84 -1.28 10.57
C ALA A 80 6.80 -1.14 9.39
N ALA A 81 7.93 -0.49 9.62
CA ALA A 81 9.03 -0.45 8.68
C ALA A 81 10.03 -1.56 9.01
N ALA A 82 10.50 -2.30 8.00
CA ALA A 82 11.67 -3.16 8.16
C ALA A 82 12.94 -2.35 8.44
N SER A 83 14.03 -3.02 8.81
CA SER A 83 15.32 -2.36 9.06
C SER A 83 15.79 -1.54 7.85
N GLY A 84 16.18 -0.29 8.09
CA GLY A 84 16.63 0.63 7.05
C GLY A 84 15.52 1.22 6.18
N VAL A 85 14.25 0.91 6.44
CA VAL A 85 13.09 1.51 5.78
C VAL A 85 12.57 2.69 6.61
N VAL A 86 12.19 3.78 5.93
CA VAL A 86 11.56 4.95 6.53
C VAL A 86 10.13 5.06 6.01
N VAL A 87 9.16 5.03 6.93
CA VAL A 87 7.75 5.31 6.63
C VAL A 87 7.39 6.65 7.28
N GLN A 88 7.19 7.67 6.45
CA GLN A 88 6.78 9.01 6.87
C GLN A 88 5.27 9.06 7.02
N THR A 89 4.78 9.61 8.13
CA THR A 89 3.35 9.77 8.44
C THR A 89 3.16 11.08 9.20
N ALA A 90 1.97 11.68 9.10
CA ALA A 90 1.64 12.92 9.83
C ALA A 90 1.22 12.66 11.28
N ASP A 91 0.64 11.48 11.54
CA ASP A 91 0.08 11.11 12.83
C ASP A 91 0.84 9.91 13.39
N GLY A 92 0.23 8.73 13.36
CA GLY A 92 0.83 7.47 13.79
C GLY A 92 0.89 6.41 12.70
N TYR A 93 1.18 5.19 13.14
CA TYR A 93 1.35 4.02 12.29
C TYR A 93 0.17 3.04 12.38
N ASN A 94 -0.82 3.35 13.22
CA ASN A 94 -1.99 2.50 13.40
C ASN A 94 -3.07 2.89 12.39
N VAL A 95 -3.71 1.91 11.78
CA VAL A 95 -4.94 2.15 11.04
C VAL A 95 -6.01 2.63 12.03
N ALA A 96 -6.77 3.66 11.65
CA ALA A 96 -7.61 4.41 12.58
C ALA A 96 -8.76 3.61 13.21
N GLY A 97 -9.10 2.45 12.66
CA GLY A 97 -10.07 1.53 13.22
C GLY A 97 -10.64 0.57 12.18
N GLN A 98 -11.64 -0.22 12.57
CA GLN A 98 -12.34 -1.10 11.66
C GLN A 98 -13.00 -0.31 10.52
N TRP A 99 -12.94 -0.86 9.30
CA TRP A 99 -13.42 -0.24 8.06
C TRP A 99 -12.67 1.03 7.66
N GLN A 100 -11.45 1.22 8.18
CA GLN A 100 -10.54 2.27 7.75
C GLN A 100 -9.44 1.69 6.87
N GLU A 101 -8.98 2.53 5.94
CA GLU A 101 -7.93 2.19 4.99
C GLU A 101 -6.81 3.23 5.04
N VAL A 102 -5.59 2.74 4.83
CA VAL A 102 -4.40 3.57 4.69
C VAL A 102 -3.74 3.29 3.35
N ALA A 103 -3.13 4.31 2.77
CA ALA A 103 -2.36 4.20 1.54
C ALA A 103 -0.87 4.33 1.85
N LEU A 104 -0.08 3.41 1.30
CA LEU A 104 1.38 3.45 1.30
C LEU A 104 1.86 3.82 -0.10
N HIS A 105 2.57 4.95 -0.21
CA HIS A 105 3.12 5.43 -1.47
C HIS A 105 4.65 5.47 -1.41
N LYS A 106 5.30 4.72 -2.29
CA LYS A 106 6.76 4.63 -2.37
C LYS A 106 7.35 5.89 -3.01
N ARG A 107 8.20 6.60 -2.27
CA ARG A 107 8.83 7.87 -2.71
C ARG A 107 10.29 7.73 -3.07
N ASP A 108 10.96 6.72 -2.52
CA ASP A 108 12.35 6.36 -2.81
C ASP A 108 12.55 4.85 -2.55
N LEU A 109 13.75 4.31 -2.76
CA LEU A 109 14.07 2.89 -2.58
C LEU A 109 13.57 2.37 -1.22
N ASN A 110 13.94 3.03 -0.12
CA ASN A 110 13.54 2.65 1.24
C ASN A 110 12.65 3.70 1.92
N THR A 111 12.03 4.61 1.17
CA THR A 111 11.20 5.68 1.74
C THR A 111 9.77 5.58 1.24
N TRP A 112 8.82 5.57 2.17
CA TRP A 112 7.39 5.53 1.91
C TRP A 112 6.67 6.66 2.64
N VAL A 113 5.53 7.07 2.11
CA VAL A 113 4.57 7.93 2.80
C VAL A 113 3.33 7.10 3.12
N LEU A 114 2.97 7.07 4.39
CA LEU A 114 1.72 6.52 4.90
C LEU A 114 0.72 7.68 5.09
N LYS A 115 -0.51 7.50 4.60
CA LYS A 115 -1.57 8.52 4.64
C LYS A 115 -2.95 7.86 4.67
N GLY A 116 -3.99 8.64 4.98
CA GLY A 116 -5.38 8.17 5.00
C GLY A 116 -5.90 8.04 6.43
N GLY A 117 -6.65 6.98 6.72
CA GLY A 117 -7.19 6.70 8.05
C GLY A 117 -6.10 6.19 8.99
N VAL A 118 -5.16 7.05 9.38
CA VAL A 118 -4.09 6.76 10.36
C VAL A 118 -4.36 7.45 11.70
N ARG A 119 -3.83 6.89 12.78
CA ARG A 119 -3.80 7.50 14.12
C ARG A 119 -2.59 7.05 14.94
#